data_AF-A0A6C0C2P1-F1
#
_entry.id   AF-A0A6C0C2P1-F1
#
_cell.length_a   1.000
_cell.length_b   1.000
_cell.length_c   1.000
_cell.angle_alpha   90.00
_cell.angle_beta   90.00
_cell.angle_gamma   90.00
#
_symmetry.space_group_name_H-M   'P 1'
#
loop_
_entity.id
_entity.type
_entity.pdbx_description
1 polymer ?
#
loop_
_entity_poly.entity_id
_entity_poly.type
_entity_poly.pdbx_seq_one_letter_code
_entity_poly.pdbx_strand_id
1 'polypeptide(L)'
;MSINVLTYNVSWEASQPMVDWCRNPYPYGPANKKNGIGFMCGASELHKDGVLISDDPMSNPCRKNIFELIKIGKYDLVGMQEYVHTWGGKSVYRDVLASLENGSPPLKLVWDKVRHTKIPPNGKDIEIGLLYNKKRFRQVGNHIIGDFKVEKKNYKTNTISTGHDDGRPFLIVYLVDNDTGEKYVFINAHFPQLGGLNANMDMVKIKQRVNNELTAAVKELLSQVEHEGEYEIILTSDTNDIKISFVNDLTINGKKMWIGKNVQNTCCTPIVKSFTMDEKGNALVPPWKKDGKPMSSWEKGEEFTRKNQRHRKGDVILYSGNKSFKHTYPVEKENEPYSDHAPVAAILTTPIEYNLGRRSPPVPRGCTGPDCAIQGGKRRRRTRKRRRKKRTKKKARKRRRKRTRRRGGEPTYHKMPTRKKTQKKHFQLYKKPKSSQDALKMKKKAAERSGVKAEMSNFGPGESNKFSQQYIDLLDRQADKREETRAKIKKKKRKNSVRQ
;
A
#
# COMPACT_ATOMS: atom_id res chain seq x y z
N MET A 1 0.02 -26.06 3.86
CA MET A 1 1.45 -25.79 3.66
C MET A 1 1.71 -24.34 4.02
N SER A 2 2.98 -23.94 4.23
CA SER A 2 3.33 -22.57 4.58
C SER A 2 4.24 -21.93 3.53
N ILE A 3 4.08 -20.65 3.23
CA ILE A 3 4.92 -19.87 2.31
C ILE A 3 5.84 -18.97 3.14
N ASN A 4 7.15 -19.12 2.99
CA ASN A 4 8.12 -18.27 3.65
C ASN A 4 8.41 -17.03 2.77
N VAL A 5 8.09 -15.85 3.25
CA VAL A 5 8.17 -14.60 2.49
C VAL A 5 9.16 -13.65 3.14
N LEU A 6 10.03 -13.02 2.34
CA LEU A 6 10.90 -11.93 2.74
C LEU A 6 10.52 -10.65 1.97
N THR A 7 10.49 -9.52 2.65
CA THR A 7 10.62 -8.21 2.02
C THR A 7 11.91 -7.58 2.52
N TYR A 8 12.65 -6.99 1.61
CA TYR A 8 13.86 -6.28 1.96
C TYR A 8 14.10 -5.15 0.97
N ASN A 9 13.99 -3.89 1.42
CA ASN A 9 14.60 -2.80 0.68
C ASN A 9 16.11 -3.08 0.65
N VAL A 10 16.64 -3.41 -0.53
CA VAL A 10 18.08 -3.71 -0.67
C VAL A 10 18.92 -2.46 -0.65
N SER A 11 18.27 -1.28 -0.53
CA SER A 11 18.84 0.05 -0.48
C SER A 11 19.58 0.34 -1.77
N TRP A 12 19.15 1.39 -2.48
CA TRP A 12 19.87 1.86 -3.66
C TRP A 12 21.35 2.03 -3.33
N GLU A 13 21.62 2.53 -2.13
CA GLU A 13 22.92 2.87 -1.58
C GLU A 13 23.88 1.69 -1.46
N ALA A 14 23.38 0.51 -1.10
CA ALA A 14 24.15 -0.73 -1.13
C ALA A 14 24.23 -1.33 -2.56
N SER A 15 23.34 -0.89 -3.44
CA SER A 15 23.19 -1.40 -4.81
C SER A 15 24.08 -0.65 -5.81
N GLN A 16 24.50 0.59 -5.53
CA GLN A 16 25.35 1.38 -6.43
C GLN A 16 26.83 1.40 -6.03
N PRO A 17 27.74 1.15 -6.98
CA PRO A 17 29.18 1.06 -6.71
C PRO A 17 29.84 2.40 -6.30
N MET A 18 29.22 3.53 -6.64
CA MET A 18 29.68 4.86 -6.25
C MET A 18 28.45 5.73 -6.02
N VAL A 19 28.02 5.85 -4.77
CA VAL A 19 26.92 6.76 -4.43
C VAL A 19 27.50 8.17 -4.28
N ASP A 20 26.72 9.19 -4.62
CA ASP A 20 27.00 10.62 -4.36
C ASP A 20 27.44 10.92 -2.92
N TRP A 21 27.30 9.97 -2.01
CA TRP A 21 27.62 10.03 -0.59
C TRP A 21 29.10 10.09 -0.26
N CYS A 22 29.96 9.64 -1.19
CA CYS A 22 31.41 9.82 -1.06
C CYS A 22 31.83 11.25 -1.45
N ARG A 23 30.95 12.01 -2.12
CA ARG A 23 31.18 13.39 -2.54
C ARG A 23 30.44 14.33 -1.58
N ASN A 24 31.18 15.02 -0.70
CA ASN A 24 30.68 16.05 0.24
C ASN A 24 29.81 15.55 1.43
N PRO A 25 29.68 16.32 2.54
CA PRO A 25 29.07 15.84 3.79
C PRO A 25 27.59 15.48 3.60
N TYR A 26 27.35 14.20 3.35
CA TYR A 26 26.02 13.64 3.16
C TYR A 26 25.47 13.15 4.50
N PRO A 27 24.16 13.30 4.80
CA PRO A 27 23.55 12.85 6.06
C PRO A 27 23.68 11.34 6.34
N TYR A 28 24.10 10.54 5.37
CA TYR A 28 24.37 9.10 5.51
C TYR A 28 25.87 8.75 5.59
N GLY A 29 26.75 9.74 5.50
CA GLY A 29 28.18 9.62 5.75
C GLY A 29 28.54 10.24 7.11
N PRO A 30 29.30 9.57 7.98
CA PRO A 30 29.74 10.18 9.23
C PRO A 30 30.81 11.23 8.96
N ALA A 31 30.97 12.16 9.90
CA ALA A 31 32.04 13.17 9.88
C ALA A 31 33.45 12.54 9.78
N ASN A 32 33.62 11.26 10.15
CA ASN A 32 34.88 10.51 10.05
C ASN A 32 34.90 9.39 8.99
N LYS A 33 33.86 9.32 8.13
CA LYS A 33 33.65 8.27 7.11
C LYS A 33 33.49 6.82 7.66
N LYS A 34 34.04 6.40 8.81
CA LYS A 34 34.20 4.97 9.18
C LYS A 34 32.96 4.14 9.58
N ASN A 35 31.85 4.72 10.04
CA ASN A 35 30.68 3.99 10.59
C ASN A 35 29.36 4.15 9.81
N GLY A 36 29.39 4.83 8.67
CA GLY A 36 28.20 5.00 7.82
C GLY A 36 28.02 3.81 6.92
N ILE A 37 26.79 3.40 6.71
CA ILE A 37 26.43 2.34 5.75
C ILE A 37 27.05 2.62 4.37
N GLY A 38 26.99 3.86 3.88
CA GLY A 38 27.60 4.24 2.61
C GLY A 38 29.10 3.96 2.52
N PHE A 39 29.83 4.26 3.59
CA PHE A 39 31.26 3.99 3.65
C PHE A 39 31.56 2.52 3.88
N MET A 40 30.82 1.82 4.74
CA MET A 40 31.09 0.40 5.00
C MET A 40 30.65 -0.50 3.84
N CYS A 41 29.67 -0.09 3.05
CA CYS A 41 29.34 -0.72 1.77
C CYS A 41 30.38 -0.39 0.69
N GLY A 42 30.98 0.80 0.71
CA GLY A 42 31.86 1.33 -0.35
C GLY A 42 33.23 1.77 0.12
N ALA A 43 33.83 1.06 1.08
CA ALA A 43 35.09 1.47 1.72
C ALA A 43 36.21 1.57 0.67
N SER A 44 37.16 2.49 0.87
CA SER A 44 38.23 2.86 -0.08
C SER A 44 39.09 1.69 -0.58
N GLU A 45 39.10 0.55 0.10
CA GLU A 45 39.76 -0.68 -0.38
C GLU A 45 39.06 -1.31 -1.59
N LEU A 46 37.84 -0.86 -1.89
CA LEU A 46 37.13 -1.18 -3.11
C LEU A 46 37.36 -0.14 -4.21
N HIS A 47 38.10 0.95 -3.99
CA HIS A 47 38.31 2.01 -4.98
C HIS A 47 39.75 2.57 -5.03
N LYS A 48 40.39 2.54 -6.20
CA LYS A 48 41.69 3.18 -6.47
C LYS A 48 41.44 4.34 -7.43
N ASP A 49 41.84 5.54 -7.05
CA ASP A 49 41.66 6.77 -7.84
C ASP A 49 40.19 7.07 -8.21
N GLY A 50 39.24 6.67 -7.36
CA GLY A 50 37.80 6.85 -7.58
C GLY A 50 37.16 5.82 -8.53
N VAL A 51 37.92 4.83 -8.98
CA VAL A 51 37.47 3.68 -9.79
C VAL A 51 37.41 2.45 -8.90
N LEU A 52 36.41 1.57 -9.06
CA LEU A 52 36.39 0.32 -8.29
C LEU A 52 37.66 -0.50 -8.56
N ILE A 53 38.32 -0.96 -7.50
CA ILE A 53 39.48 -1.87 -7.51
C ILE A 53 39.08 -3.23 -8.10
N SER A 54 37.81 -3.60 -7.99
CA SER A 54 37.29 -4.85 -8.52
C SER A 54 36.00 -4.61 -9.30
N ASP A 55 35.95 -5.13 -10.52
CA ASP A 55 34.73 -5.31 -11.28
C ASP A 55 33.80 -6.37 -10.66
N ASP A 56 34.23 -7.08 -9.60
CA ASP A 56 33.41 -8.06 -8.89
C ASP A 56 32.33 -7.34 -8.06
N PRO A 57 31.05 -7.42 -8.46
CA PRO A 57 29.97 -6.83 -7.69
C PRO A 57 29.84 -7.37 -6.27
N MET A 58 30.33 -8.58 -5.98
CA MET A 58 30.24 -9.24 -4.67
C MET A 58 31.33 -8.84 -3.68
N SER A 59 32.32 -8.08 -4.12
CA SER A 59 33.31 -7.44 -3.25
C SER A 59 32.68 -6.42 -2.28
N ASN A 60 31.45 -5.94 -2.58
CA ASN A 60 30.69 -5.06 -1.71
C ASN A 60 30.09 -5.84 -0.52
N PRO A 61 30.48 -5.53 0.74
CA PRO A 61 30.01 -6.26 1.92
C PRO A 61 28.49 -6.23 2.10
N CYS A 62 27.83 -5.12 1.77
CA CYS A 62 26.38 -5.01 1.92
C CYS A 62 25.64 -5.95 0.97
N ARG A 63 26.07 -6.02 -0.29
CA ARG A 63 25.49 -6.95 -1.27
C ARG A 63 25.69 -8.39 -0.81
N LYS A 64 26.91 -8.76 -0.42
CA LYS A 64 27.21 -10.08 0.12
C LYS A 64 26.28 -10.43 1.28
N ASN A 65 26.18 -9.54 2.26
CA ASN A 65 25.42 -9.78 3.48
C ASN A 65 23.91 -9.87 3.26
N ILE A 66 23.34 -9.03 2.39
CA ILE A 66 21.93 -9.06 1.99
C ILE A 66 21.60 -10.42 1.33
N PHE A 67 22.43 -10.88 0.40
CA PHE A 67 22.15 -12.10 -0.36
C PHE A 67 22.51 -13.39 0.41
N GLU A 68 23.48 -13.36 1.33
CA GLU A 68 23.68 -14.43 2.31
C GLU A 68 22.42 -14.64 3.16
N LEU A 69 21.79 -13.55 3.60
CA LEU A 69 20.55 -13.60 4.38
C LEU A 69 19.41 -14.24 3.58
N ILE A 70 19.24 -13.86 2.31
CA ILE A 70 18.27 -14.48 1.40
C ILE A 70 18.52 -15.98 1.27
N LYS A 71 19.79 -16.38 1.07
CA LYS A 71 20.20 -17.77 0.88
C LYS A 71 19.94 -18.62 2.12
N ILE A 72 20.31 -18.13 3.30
CA ILE A 72 20.18 -18.84 4.57
C ILE A 72 18.70 -18.98 4.98
N GLY A 73 17.90 -17.94 4.73
CA GLY A 73 16.51 -17.91 5.19
C GLY A 73 15.56 -18.85 4.47
N LYS A 74 16.00 -19.50 3.37
CA LYS A 74 15.21 -20.47 2.58
C LYS A 74 13.80 -19.94 2.26
N TYR A 75 13.74 -18.73 1.72
CA TYR A 75 12.49 -18.07 1.38
C TYR A 75 11.87 -18.67 0.11
N ASP A 76 10.55 -18.69 0.04
CA ASP A 76 9.83 -19.04 -1.17
C ASP A 76 9.57 -17.83 -2.06
N LEU A 77 9.39 -16.65 -1.46
CA LEU A 77 9.14 -15.39 -2.15
C LEU A 77 9.99 -14.29 -1.52
N VAL A 78 10.64 -13.46 -2.33
CA VAL A 78 11.43 -12.30 -1.87
C VAL A 78 11.07 -11.07 -2.67
N GLY A 79 10.64 -10.00 -2.01
CA GLY A 79 10.48 -8.68 -2.63
C GLY A 79 11.67 -7.79 -2.31
N MET A 80 12.31 -7.23 -3.35
CA MET A 80 13.47 -6.35 -3.23
C MET A 80 13.13 -4.95 -3.75
N GLN A 81 12.99 -3.97 -2.85
CA GLN A 81 12.83 -2.55 -3.22
C GLN A 81 14.21 -1.89 -3.37
N GLU A 82 14.28 -0.83 -4.17
CA GLU A 82 15.53 -0.15 -4.55
C GLU A 82 16.62 -1.08 -5.13
N TYR A 83 16.17 -2.17 -5.73
CA TYR A 83 17.00 -3.11 -6.44
C TYR A 83 17.65 -2.44 -7.66
N VAL A 84 18.93 -2.74 -7.90
CA VAL A 84 19.63 -2.29 -9.13
C VAL A 84 20.15 -3.51 -9.88
N HIS A 85 19.56 -3.85 -11.00
CA HIS A 85 20.00 -4.94 -11.86
C HIS A 85 21.31 -4.62 -12.57
N THR A 86 21.43 -3.41 -13.14
CA THR A 86 22.60 -3.02 -13.95
C THR A 86 23.19 -1.68 -13.54
N TRP A 87 24.52 -1.59 -13.61
CA TRP A 87 25.26 -0.35 -13.42
C TRP A 87 26.38 -0.24 -14.46
N GLY A 88 26.43 0.86 -15.20
CA GLY A 88 27.42 1.03 -16.28
C GLY A 88 27.36 -0.07 -17.34
N GLY A 89 26.18 -0.65 -17.57
CA GLY A 89 25.96 -1.78 -18.48
C GLY A 89 26.36 -3.15 -17.93
N LYS A 90 26.93 -3.24 -16.72
CA LYS A 90 27.29 -4.50 -16.06
C LYS A 90 26.21 -4.92 -15.06
N SER A 91 25.96 -6.22 -14.95
CA SER A 91 25.02 -6.74 -13.95
C SER A 91 25.61 -6.63 -12.54
N VAL A 92 24.86 -6.03 -11.62
CA VAL A 92 25.27 -5.76 -10.23
C VAL A 92 25.20 -7.00 -9.35
N TYR A 93 24.46 -8.04 -9.75
CA TYR A 93 24.22 -9.20 -8.89
C TYR A 93 24.39 -10.54 -9.61
N ARG A 94 24.99 -10.54 -10.81
CA ARG A 94 25.05 -11.72 -11.71
C ARG A 94 25.38 -13.01 -10.98
N ASP A 95 26.52 -13.04 -10.30
CA ASP A 95 27.08 -14.27 -9.75
C ASP A 95 26.27 -14.76 -8.53
N VAL A 96 25.77 -13.83 -7.72
CA VAL A 96 24.91 -14.16 -6.58
C VAL A 96 23.54 -14.65 -7.04
N LEU A 97 22.97 -14.04 -8.09
CA LEU A 97 21.69 -14.46 -8.64
C LEU A 97 21.80 -15.85 -9.28
N ALA A 98 22.90 -16.12 -9.98
CA ALA A 98 23.20 -17.46 -10.48
C ALA A 98 23.33 -18.48 -9.32
N SER A 99 23.97 -18.10 -8.21
CA SER A 99 24.04 -18.95 -7.01
C SER A 99 22.67 -19.17 -6.37
N LEU A 100 21.79 -18.17 -6.36
CA LEU A 100 20.44 -18.29 -5.81
C LEU A 100 19.55 -19.16 -6.71
N GLU A 101 19.67 -19.02 -8.03
CA GLU A 101 18.87 -19.77 -8.99
C GLU A 101 19.20 -21.26 -8.98
N ASN A 102 20.45 -21.62 -8.71
CA ASN A 102 20.93 -22.99 -8.56
C ASN A 102 20.97 -23.47 -7.10
N GLY A 103 20.52 -22.64 -6.16
CA GLY A 103 20.54 -22.92 -4.73
C GLY A 103 19.38 -23.79 -4.25
N SER A 104 19.23 -23.88 -2.93
CA SER A 104 18.12 -24.58 -2.28
C SER A 104 17.47 -23.68 -1.21
N PRO A 105 16.27 -23.12 -1.46
CA PRO A 105 15.46 -23.31 -2.66
C PRO A 105 16.04 -22.58 -3.90
N PRO A 106 15.77 -23.08 -5.12
CA PRO A 106 16.19 -22.42 -6.34
C PRO A 106 15.31 -21.19 -6.59
N LEU A 107 15.89 -20.00 -6.50
CA LEU A 107 15.18 -18.72 -6.60
C LEU A 107 15.35 -18.10 -7.99
N LYS A 108 14.25 -17.93 -8.72
CA LYS A 108 14.23 -17.26 -10.01
C LYS A 108 13.92 -15.77 -9.85
N LEU A 109 14.73 -14.92 -10.48
CA LEU A 109 14.54 -13.47 -10.51
C LEU A 109 13.52 -13.07 -11.58
N VAL A 110 12.64 -12.14 -11.20
CA VAL A 110 11.88 -11.28 -12.11
C VAL A 110 12.20 -9.85 -11.72
N TRP A 111 12.55 -9.03 -12.71
CA TRP A 111 12.86 -7.64 -12.47
C TRP A 111 12.41 -6.81 -13.66
N ASP A 112 12.16 -5.53 -13.41
CA ASP A 112 11.86 -4.54 -14.44
C ASP A 112 12.14 -3.13 -13.89
N LYS A 113 11.89 -2.10 -14.69
CA LYS A 113 12.19 -0.71 -14.35
C LYS A 113 11.13 0.26 -14.81
N VAL A 114 11.00 1.35 -14.07
CA VAL A 114 10.20 2.53 -14.48
C VAL A 114 11.12 3.72 -14.70
N ARG A 115 10.82 4.53 -15.72
CA ARG A 115 11.58 5.76 -15.98
C ARG A 115 11.08 6.88 -15.08
N HIS A 116 11.88 7.26 -14.09
CA HIS A 116 11.63 8.47 -13.31
C HIS A 116 12.19 9.71 -14.03
N THR A 117 11.33 10.38 -14.80
CA THR A 117 11.69 11.53 -15.66
C THR A 117 12.16 12.79 -14.94
N LYS A 118 12.01 12.89 -13.61
CA LYS A 118 12.30 14.13 -12.86
C LYS A 118 13.69 14.18 -12.24
N ILE A 119 14.47 13.11 -12.30
CA ILE A 119 15.85 13.08 -11.78
C ILE A 119 16.77 13.64 -12.87
N PRO A 120 17.32 14.85 -12.74
CA PRO A 120 18.17 15.45 -13.77
C PRO A 120 19.46 14.63 -13.97
N PRO A 121 20.13 14.70 -15.14
CA PRO A 121 19.78 15.54 -16.30
C PRO A 121 18.72 14.93 -17.25
N ASN A 122 18.53 13.61 -17.28
CA ASN A 122 17.69 12.94 -18.29
C ASN A 122 16.57 12.05 -17.74
N GLY A 123 16.33 12.06 -16.43
CA GLY A 123 15.58 11.03 -15.71
C GLY A 123 16.48 9.88 -15.26
N LYS A 124 15.96 9.03 -14.39
CA LYS A 124 16.63 7.83 -13.89
C LYS A 124 15.70 6.63 -13.99
N ASP A 125 16.24 5.49 -14.39
CA ASP A 125 15.51 4.23 -14.29
C ASP A 125 15.55 3.74 -12.84
N ILE A 126 14.36 3.52 -12.27
CA ILE A 126 14.22 2.93 -10.94
C ILE A 126 13.80 1.49 -11.15
N GLU A 127 14.72 0.60 -10.82
CA GLU A 127 14.60 -0.84 -10.98
C GLU A 127 13.93 -1.45 -9.73
N ILE A 128 13.24 -2.56 -9.92
CA ILE A 128 12.60 -3.33 -8.86
C ILE A 128 12.74 -4.81 -9.17
N GLY A 129 13.00 -5.62 -8.16
CA GLY A 129 13.23 -7.06 -8.32
C GLY A 129 12.39 -7.88 -7.36
N LEU A 130 12.01 -9.07 -7.77
CA LEU A 130 11.48 -10.09 -6.87
C LEU A 130 12.04 -11.46 -7.22
N LEU A 131 12.13 -12.33 -6.22
CA LEU A 131 12.55 -13.71 -6.40
C LEU A 131 11.40 -14.65 -6.02
N TYR A 132 11.27 -15.76 -6.73
CA TYR A 132 10.38 -16.85 -6.34
C TYR A 132 11.06 -18.21 -6.43
N ASN A 133 10.71 -19.12 -5.53
CA ASN A 133 11.17 -20.51 -5.52
C ASN A 133 10.60 -21.24 -6.74
N LYS A 134 11.41 -21.43 -7.79
CA LYS A 134 10.96 -22.01 -9.07
C LYS A 134 10.62 -23.50 -8.99
N LYS A 135 11.08 -24.19 -7.93
CA LYS A 135 10.68 -25.58 -7.66
C LYS A 135 9.23 -25.63 -7.18
N ARG A 136 8.87 -24.70 -6.30
CA ARG A 136 7.52 -24.63 -5.71
C ARG A 136 6.52 -23.90 -6.59
N PHE A 137 6.93 -22.78 -7.19
CA PHE A 137 6.04 -21.92 -7.96
C PHE A 137 6.41 -21.91 -9.42
N ARG A 138 5.40 -21.99 -10.28
CA ARG A 138 5.53 -21.65 -11.69
C ARG A 138 4.87 -20.31 -11.96
N GLN A 139 5.62 -19.40 -12.55
CA GLN A 139 5.05 -18.16 -13.11
C GLN A 139 4.23 -18.48 -14.37
N VAL A 140 3.04 -17.90 -14.47
CA VAL A 140 2.19 -17.98 -15.67
C VAL A 140 1.96 -16.56 -16.18
N GLY A 141 2.12 -16.37 -17.49
CA GLY A 141 2.03 -15.05 -18.12
C GLY A 141 3.23 -14.15 -17.86
N ASN A 142 3.15 -12.95 -18.43
CA ASN A 142 4.16 -11.91 -18.25
C ASN A 142 3.97 -11.22 -16.89
N HIS A 143 5.04 -10.63 -16.37
CA HIS A 143 4.91 -9.75 -15.21
C HIS A 143 4.33 -8.39 -15.60
N ILE A 144 3.75 -7.69 -14.63
CA ILE A 144 3.32 -6.30 -14.78
C ILE A 144 4.28 -5.40 -14.02
N ILE A 145 4.80 -4.38 -14.68
CA ILE A 145 5.53 -3.27 -14.07
C ILE A 145 4.67 -2.00 -14.15
N GLY A 146 4.67 -1.20 -13.09
CA GLY A 146 3.96 0.07 -13.09
C GLY A 146 4.54 1.04 -12.07
N ASP A 147 4.03 2.27 -12.10
CA ASP A 147 4.43 3.37 -11.21
C ASP A 147 3.18 3.96 -10.55
N PHE A 148 3.33 4.44 -9.32
CA PHE A 148 2.28 5.11 -8.60
C PHE A 148 2.08 6.54 -9.10
N LYS A 149 0.82 6.92 -9.33
CA LYS A 149 0.47 8.27 -9.79
C LYS A 149 0.28 9.24 -8.63
N VAL A 150 0.99 10.37 -8.67
CA VAL A 150 0.94 11.45 -7.67
C VAL A 150 0.27 12.73 -8.18
N GLU A 151 -0.19 13.56 -7.23
CA GLU A 151 -0.76 14.88 -7.50
C GLU A 151 0.33 15.92 -7.25
N LYS A 152 0.54 16.85 -8.18
CA LYS A 152 1.48 17.93 -7.98
C LYS A 152 0.74 19.23 -7.75
N LYS A 153 1.11 19.92 -6.68
CA LYS A 153 0.70 21.30 -6.46
C LYS A 153 1.76 22.22 -7.03
N ASN A 154 1.38 23.08 -7.97
CA ASN A 154 2.21 24.22 -8.35
C ASN A 154 1.96 25.33 -7.33
N TYR A 155 2.97 25.66 -6.52
CA TYR A 155 2.84 26.66 -5.46
C TYR A 155 2.73 28.09 -6.01
N LYS A 156 3.31 28.36 -7.20
CA LYS A 156 3.23 29.69 -7.85
C LYS A 156 1.82 30.00 -8.35
N THR A 157 1.15 29.01 -8.94
CA THR A 157 -0.19 29.17 -9.53
C THR A 157 -1.33 28.66 -8.64
N ASN A 158 -0.99 28.00 -7.52
CA ASN A 158 -1.92 27.28 -6.66
C ASN A 158 -2.80 26.24 -7.40
N THR A 159 -2.33 25.70 -8.53
CA THR A 159 -3.03 24.67 -9.31
C THR A 159 -2.57 23.27 -8.94
N ILE A 160 -3.49 22.29 -9.00
CA ILE A 160 -3.19 20.87 -8.80
C ILE A 160 -3.27 20.15 -10.14
N SER A 161 -2.23 19.41 -10.52
CA SER A 161 -2.23 18.49 -11.66
C SER A 161 -2.13 17.05 -11.17
N THR A 162 -2.81 16.14 -11.87
CA THR A 162 -2.95 14.72 -11.49
C THR A 162 -2.28 13.82 -12.53
N GLY A 163 -2.01 12.56 -12.18
CA GLY A 163 -1.48 11.57 -13.13
C GLY A 163 0.02 11.63 -13.36
N HIS A 164 0.78 12.29 -12.48
CA HIS A 164 2.23 12.32 -12.59
C HIS A 164 2.83 11.03 -12.06
N ASP A 165 3.82 10.51 -12.76
CA ASP A 165 4.70 9.46 -12.26
C ASP A 165 5.41 9.92 -10.98
N ASP A 166 5.30 9.12 -9.93
CA ASP A 166 6.09 9.30 -8.72
C ASP A 166 7.55 8.88 -8.95
N GLY A 167 7.75 7.88 -9.81
CA GLY A 167 9.01 7.19 -10.05
C GLY A 167 9.20 5.97 -9.14
N ARG A 168 8.23 5.62 -8.29
CA ARG A 168 8.36 4.51 -7.33
C ARG A 168 7.62 3.28 -7.89
N PRO A 169 8.34 2.24 -8.32
CA PRO A 169 7.74 1.14 -9.07
C PRO A 169 6.98 0.14 -8.19
N PHE A 170 6.09 -0.61 -8.84
CA PHE A 170 5.61 -1.90 -8.38
C PHE A 170 5.76 -2.95 -9.48
N LEU A 171 6.07 -4.18 -9.09
CA LEU A 171 6.25 -5.34 -9.95
C LEU A 171 5.31 -6.46 -9.48
N ILE A 172 4.56 -7.06 -10.40
CA ILE A 172 3.56 -8.08 -10.10
C ILE A 172 3.78 -9.32 -10.96
N VAL A 173 3.75 -10.48 -10.32
CA VAL A 173 3.78 -11.79 -11.01
C VAL A 173 2.60 -12.64 -10.58
N TYR A 174 2.14 -13.49 -11.51
CA TYR A 174 1.15 -14.51 -11.25
C TYR A 174 1.84 -15.86 -11.07
N LEU A 175 1.63 -16.50 -9.92
CA LEU A 175 2.28 -17.74 -9.52
C LEU A 175 1.24 -18.82 -9.25
N VAL A 176 1.53 -20.04 -9.69
CA VAL A 176 0.79 -21.25 -9.32
C VAL A 176 1.71 -22.14 -8.50
N ASP A 177 1.26 -22.55 -7.32
CA ASP A 177 1.96 -23.54 -6.49
C ASP A 177 1.88 -24.90 -7.20
N ASN A 178 3.03 -25.49 -7.51
CA ASN A 178 3.16 -26.74 -8.23
C ASN A 178 2.65 -27.93 -7.42
N ASP A 179 2.68 -27.84 -6.08
CA ASP A 179 2.28 -28.93 -5.20
C ASP A 179 0.77 -28.91 -4.93
N THR A 180 0.17 -27.71 -4.78
CA THR A 180 -1.24 -27.56 -4.38
C THR A 180 -2.16 -27.06 -5.49
N GLY A 181 -1.63 -26.48 -6.56
CA GLY A 181 -2.40 -25.77 -7.57
C GLY A 181 -2.99 -24.43 -7.09
N GLU A 182 -2.66 -23.99 -5.87
CA GLU A 182 -3.11 -22.70 -5.33
C GLU A 182 -2.47 -21.54 -6.13
N LYS A 183 -3.25 -20.47 -6.30
CA LYS A 183 -2.93 -19.36 -7.20
C LYS A 183 -2.63 -18.11 -6.39
N TYR A 184 -1.54 -17.45 -6.73
CA TYR A 184 -1.04 -16.27 -6.03
C TYR A 184 -0.73 -15.15 -7.00
N VAL A 185 -1.10 -13.93 -6.60
CA VAL A 185 -0.55 -12.70 -7.17
C VAL A 185 0.47 -12.19 -6.18
N PHE A 186 1.74 -12.24 -6.56
CA PHE A 186 2.84 -11.73 -5.75
C PHE A 186 3.24 -10.34 -6.24
N ILE A 187 3.10 -9.35 -5.36
CA ILE A 187 3.38 -7.95 -5.63
C ILE A 187 4.60 -7.54 -4.81
N ASN A 188 5.58 -6.96 -5.47
CA ASN A 188 6.62 -6.18 -4.83
C ASN A 188 6.42 -4.70 -5.16
N ALA A 189 6.36 -3.82 -4.16
CA ALA A 189 6.07 -2.40 -4.39
C ALA A 189 6.95 -1.47 -3.57
N HIS A 190 7.43 -0.39 -4.18
CA HIS A 190 7.96 0.75 -3.45
C HIS A 190 6.88 1.83 -3.38
N PHE A 191 6.33 2.10 -2.21
CA PHE A 191 5.23 3.08 -2.12
C PHE A 191 5.71 4.52 -2.27
N PRO A 192 4.81 5.48 -2.60
CA PRO A 192 5.21 6.86 -2.79
C PRO A 192 5.80 7.55 -1.56
N GLN A 193 6.76 8.46 -1.78
CA GLN A 193 7.26 9.37 -0.74
C GLN A 193 6.33 10.58 -0.61
N LEU A 194 6.02 10.96 0.64
CA LEU A 194 5.05 12.04 0.89
C LEU A 194 5.72 13.42 0.97
N GLY A 195 7.05 13.48 0.98
CA GLY A 195 7.87 14.68 1.18
C GLY A 195 7.71 15.84 0.18
N GLY A 196 6.90 15.69 -0.87
CA GLY A 196 6.51 16.77 -1.80
C GLY A 196 5.00 16.91 -1.99
N LEU A 197 4.22 16.08 -1.28
CA LEU A 197 2.76 16.08 -1.31
C LEU A 197 2.27 16.88 -0.12
N ASN A 198 1.14 17.58 -0.28
CA ASN A 198 0.55 18.36 0.80
C ASN A 198 0.06 17.38 1.90
N ALA A 199 0.96 17.05 2.85
CA ALA A 199 0.86 15.91 3.78
C ALA A 199 -0.42 15.90 4.63
N ASN A 200 -1.07 17.06 4.76
CA ASN A 200 -2.27 17.24 5.55
C ASN A 200 -3.60 17.03 4.77
N MET A 201 -3.59 16.83 3.44
CA MET A 201 -4.80 17.02 2.64
C MET A 201 -5.30 15.84 1.77
N ASP A 202 -4.79 14.62 1.93
CA ASP A 202 -5.62 13.39 2.05
C ASP A 202 -4.78 12.11 1.90
N MET A 203 -4.42 11.48 3.03
CA MET A 203 -4.00 10.07 3.03
C MET A 203 -5.04 9.16 2.35
N VAL A 204 -6.32 9.57 2.35
CA VAL A 204 -7.43 8.89 1.66
C VAL A 204 -7.20 8.84 0.15
N LYS A 205 -6.72 9.92 -0.46
CA LYS A 205 -6.48 10.00 -1.91
C LYS A 205 -5.28 9.14 -2.31
N ILE A 206 -4.19 9.21 -1.56
CA ILE A 206 -3.02 8.34 -1.78
C ILE A 206 -3.46 6.88 -1.70
N LYS A 207 -4.29 6.55 -0.70
CA LYS A 207 -4.81 5.20 -0.52
C LYS A 207 -5.67 4.76 -1.69
N GLN A 208 -6.56 5.62 -2.14
CA GLN A 208 -7.41 5.33 -3.28
C GLN A 208 -6.57 5.10 -4.54
N ARG A 209 -5.50 5.87 -4.75
CA ARG A 209 -4.62 5.67 -5.92
C ARG A 209 -3.82 4.40 -5.84
N VAL A 210 -3.11 4.14 -4.73
CA VAL A 210 -2.37 2.89 -4.55
C VAL A 210 -3.30 1.69 -4.75
N ASN A 211 -4.51 1.72 -4.18
CA ASN A 211 -5.52 0.68 -4.41
C ASN A 211 -5.92 0.59 -5.88
N ASN A 212 -6.18 1.71 -6.56
CA ASN A 212 -6.63 1.73 -7.95
C ASN A 212 -5.55 1.22 -8.91
N GLU A 213 -4.31 1.69 -8.78
CA GLU A 213 -3.17 1.29 -9.63
C GLU A 213 -2.89 -0.20 -9.46
N LEU A 214 -2.74 -0.67 -8.21
CA LEU A 214 -2.53 -2.10 -7.95
C LEU A 214 -3.74 -2.94 -8.41
N THR A 215 -4.97 -2.45 -8.23
CA THR A 215 -6.16 -3.17 -8.71
C THR A 215 -6.20 -3.26 -10.23
N ALA A 216 -5.84 -2.19 -10.94
CA ALA A 216 -5.80 -2.18 -12.40
C ALA A 216 -4.73 -3.16 -12.90
N ALA A 217 -3.52 -3.09 -12.34
CA ALA A 217 -2.43 -4.00 -12.68
C ALA A 217 -2.75 -5.47 -12.38
N VAL A 218 -3.38 -5.76 -11.22
CA VAL A 218 -3.85 -7.12 -10.91
C VAL A 218 -4.91 -7.58 -11.91
N LYS A 219 -5.88 -6.73 -12.29
CA LYS A 219 -6.90 -7.10 -13.29
C LYS A 219 -6.29 -7.38 -14.66
N GLU A 220 -5.32 -6.58 -15.07
CA GLU A 220 -4.59 -6.79 -16.31
C GLU A 220 -3.87 -8.14 -16.29
N LEU A 221 -3.09 -8.41 -15.24
CA LEU A 221 -2.39 -9.69 -15.07
C LEU A 221 -3.34 -10.88 -15.09
N LEU A 222 -4.47 -10.80 -14.37
CA LEU A 222 -5.47 -11.87 -14.34
C LEU A 222 -6.14 -12.08 -15.70
N SER A 223 -6.31 -11.02 -16.49
CA SER A 223 -6.81 -11.11 -17.86
C SER A 223 -5.80 -11.77 -18.79
N GLN A 224 -4.50 -11.50 -18.63
CA GLN A 224 -3.44 -12.10 -19.45
C GLN A 224 -3.34 -13.62 -19.29
N VAL A 225 -3.65 -14.13 -18.10
CA VAL A 225 -3.56 -15.56 -17.77
C VAL A 225 -4.92 -16.27 -17.78
N GLU A 226 -5.96 -15.59 -18.27
CA GLU A 226 -7.35 -16.10 -18.30
C GLU A 226 -7.76 -16.71 -16.95
N HIS A 227 -7.47 -15.99 -15.86
CA HIS A 227 -7.57 -16.57 -14.53
C HIS A 227 -9.00 -17.01 -14.19
N GLU A 228 -9.12 -18.28 -13.77
CA GLU A 228 -10.32 -18.83 -13.16
C GLU A 228 -10.13 -19.23 -11.69
N GLY A 229 -11.21 -19.09 -10.92
CA GLY A 229 -11.29 -19.55 -9.53
C GLY A 229 -10.85 -18.53 -8.49
N GLU A 230 -10.41 -19.01 -7.33
CA GLU A 230 -9.88 -18.17 -6.26
C GLU A 230 -8.36 -18.03 -6.39
N TYR A 231 -7.87 -16.87 -5.96
CA TYR A 231 -6.45 -16.57 -5.82
C TYR A 231 -6.23 -15.74 -4.55
N GLU A 232 -4.99 -15.65 -4.10
CA GLU A 232 -4.60 -14.78 -2.99
C GLU A 232 -3.54 -13.76 -3.43
N ILE A 233 -3.42 -12.68 -2.69
CA ILE A 233 -2.45 -11.61 -2.93
C ILE A 233 -1.46 -11.60 -1.78
N ILE A 234 -0.19 -11.65 -2.13
CA ILE A 234 0.95 -11.43 -1.23
C ILE A 234 1.61 -10.14 -1.69
N LEU A 235 1.75 -9.17 -0.79
CA LEU A 235 2.37 -7.88 -1.08
C LEU A 235 3.56 -7.67 -0.15
N THR A 236 4.74 -7.43 -0.71
CA THR A 236 5.94 -6.95 -0.03
C THR A 236 6.16 -5.50 -0.41
N SER A 237 6.43 -4.63 0.56
CA SER A 237 6.61 -3.22 0.24
C SER A 237 7.40 -2.44 1.27
N ASP A 238 8.24 -1.51 0.80
CA ASP A 238 8.61 -0.34 1.59
C ASP A 238 7.51 0.72 1.49
N THR A 239 6.88 1.02 2.61
CA THR A 239 5.76 1.96 2.74
C THR A 239 6.17 3.42 2.64
N ASN A 240 7.46 3.74 2.63
CA ASN A 240 7.90 5.12 2.68
C ASN A 240 7.33 5.88 3.90
N ASP A 241 6.87 7.12 3.71
CA ASP A 241 6.35 7.96 4.80
C ASP A 241 4.88 7.63 5.10
N ILE A 242 4.33 6.60 4.48
CA ILE A 242 2.93 6.21 4.63
C ILE A 242 2.75 5.57 6.01
N LYS A 243 1.87 6.18 6.81
CA LYS A 243 1.49 5.63 8.13
C LYS A 243 0.99 4.20 7.99
N ILE A 244 1.44 3.30 8.88
CA ILE A 244 1.03 1.90 8.88
C ILE A 244 -0.50 1.68 8.96
N SER A 245 -1.26 2.65 9.49
CA SER A 245 -2.72 2.59 9.48
C SER A 245 -3.31 2.57 8.07
N PHE A 246 -2.59 3.10 7.08
CA PHE A 246 -2.93 3.02 5.66
C PHE A 246 -3.00 1.59 5.16
N VAL A 247 -1.96 0.79 5.43
CA VAL A 247 -1.84 -0.57 4.90
C VAL A 247 -2.89 -1.51 5.48
N ASN A 248 -3.39 -1.21 6.69
CA ASN A 248 -4.47 -1.97 7.34
C ASN A 248 -5.81 -1.92 6.59
N ASP A 249 -5.99 -0.91 5.75
CA ASP A 249 -7.20 -0.72 4.97
C ASP A 249 -6.99 -0.90 3.46
N LEU A 250 -5.83 -1.39 3.05
CA LEU A 250 -5.53 -1.63 1.65
C LEU A 250 -6.46 -2.71 1.11
N THR A 251 -7.04 -2.47 -0.07
CA THR A 251 -7.94 -3.41 -0.74
C THR A 251 -7.58 -3.44 -2.21
N ILE A 252 -7.04 -4.57 -2.66
CA ILE A 252 -6.54 -4.76 -4.01
C ILE A 252 -7.47 -5.74 -4.71
N ASN A 253 -8.06 -5.30 -5.82
CA ASN A 253 -9.04 -6.08 -6.59
C ASN A 253 -10.13 -6.73 -5.72
N GLY A 254 -10.67 -5.96 -4.77
CA GLY A 254 -11.71 -6.41 -3.83
C GLY A 254 -11.24 -7.30 -2.68
N LYS A 255 -9.96 -7.71 -2.65
CA LYS A 255 -9.37 -8.49 -1.56
C LYS A 255 -8.78 -7.55 -0.52
N LYS A 256 -9.25 -7.68 0.72
CA LYS A 256 -8.71 -6.94 1.86
C LYS A 256 -7.34 -7.50 2.21
N MET A 257 -6.35 -6.62 2.33
CA MET A 257 -5.00 -6.99 2.75
C MET A 257 -4.90 -6.93 4.28
N TRP A 258 -4.22 -7.92 4.86
CA TRP A 258 -3.99 -7.99 6.30
C TRP A 258 -2.52 -7.77 6.60
N ILE A 259 -2.25 -6.90 7.56
CA ILE A 259 -0.94 -6.82 8.19
C ILE A 259 -0.84 -7.88 9.28
N GLY A 260 0.30 -8.58 9.33
CA GLY A 260 0.61 -9.50 10.40
C GLY A 260 0.82 -8.79 11.75
N LYS A 261 1.10 -9.58 12.79
CA LYS A 261 1.49 -9.06 14.11
C LYS A 261 2.98 -8.72 14.15
N ASN A 262 3.43 -8.10 15.26
CA ASN A 262 4.83 -7.81 15.56
C ASN A 262 5.52 -6.88 14.55
N VAL A 263 4.81 -5.90 14.01
CA VAL A 263 5.39 -4.89 13.10
C VAL A 263 6.27 -3.91 13.89
N GLN A 264 7.56 -3.85 13.54
CA GLN A 264 8.59 -3.00 14.13
C GLN A 264 9.01 -1.93 13.15
N ASN A 265 9.73 -0.92 13.63
CA ASN A 265 10.39 0.04 12.76
C ASN A 265 11.57 -0.65 12.07
N THR A 266 11.64 -0.54 10.75
CA THR A 266 12.66 -1.16 9.93
C THR A 266 13.55 -0.15 9.23
N CYS A 267 13.10 1.09 9.04
CA CYS A 267 13.84 2.13 8.36
C CYS A 267 13.88 3.43 9.19
N CYS A 268 14.74 4.39 8.89
CA CYS A 268 15.98 4.23 8.12
C CYS A 268 17.10 4.56 9.09
N THR A 269 18.22 3.85 9.00
CA THR A 269 19.40 4.16 9.80
C THR A 269 20.67 4.03 8.97
N PRO A 270 21.53 5.07 8.94
CA PRO A 270 22.85 4.97 8.34
C PRO A 270 23.85 4.23 9.24
N ILE A 271 23.48 3.90 10.48
CA ILE A 271 24.40 3.37 11.49
C ILE A 271 24.60 1.86 11.28
N VAL A 272 25.86 1.45 11.32
CA VAL A 272 26.25 0.03 11.26
C VAL A 272 26.73 -0.45 12.62
N LYS A 273 27.78 0.15 13.17
CA LYS A 273 28.33 -0.20 14.49
C LYS A 273 27.69 0.64 15.58
N SER A 274 27.36 0.00 16.69
CA SER A 274 26.82 0.70 17.85
C SER A 274 27.85 1.66 18.45
N PHE A 275 27.39 2.77 19.03
CA PHE A 275 28.25 3.73 19.73
C PHE A 275 27.47 4.41 20.86
N THR A 276 28.19 5.04 21.80
CA THR A 276 27.59 5.78 22.92
C THR A 276 27.94 7.26 22.80
N MET A 277 27.02 8.15 23.19
CA MET A 277 27.29 9.59 23.25
C MET A 277 28.30 9.91 24.34
N ASP A 278 29.27 10.77 24.02
CA ASP A 278 30.28 11.19 24.97
C ASP A 278 29.72 12.09 26.08
N GLU A 279 30.59 12.44 27.02
CA GLU A 279 30.21 13.22 28.19
C GLU A 279 29.72 14.64 27.92
N LYS A 280 29.97 15.16 26.72
CA LYS A 280 29.54 16.47 26.25
C LYS A 280 28.30 16.39 25.36
N GLY A 281 27.70 15.20 25.23
CA GLY A 281 26.59 14.96 24.30
C GLY A 281 27.03 15.05 22.84
N ASN A 282 28.32 14.84 22.56
CA ASN A 282 28.82 14.72 21.20
C ASN A 282 29.01 13.24 20.87
N ALA A 283 28.76 12.91 19.61
CA ALA A 283 29.36 11.74 19.00
C ALA A 283 29.67 12.09 17.55
N LEU A 284 30.60 11.34 16.94
CA LEU A 284 30.89 11.44 15.51
C LEU A 284 29.78 10.77 14.71
N VAL A 285 28.56 11.31 14.81
CA VAL A 285 27.37 10.77 14.16
C VAL A 285 27.23 11.40 12.77
N PRO A 286 26.72 10.69 11.75
CA PRO A 286 26.32 11.32 10.49
C PRO A 286 25.46 12.57 10.73
N PRO A 287 25.43 13.59 9.87
CA PRO A 287 24.55 14.76 10.03
C PRO A 287 23.05 14.45 9.82
N TRP A 288 22.66 13.19 10.04
CA TRP A 288 21.31 12.68 9.92
C TRP A 288 20.38 13.35 10.92
N LYS A 289 19.10 13.47 10.55
CA LYS A 289 18.05 13.97 11.43
C LYS A 289 17.05 12.84 11.64
N LYS A 290 16.83 12.45 12.89
CA LYS A 290 15.72 11.59 13.28
C LYS A 290 14.48 12.46 13.44
N ASP A 291 13.44 12.21 12.65
CA ASP A 291 12.17 12.95 12.74
C ASP A 291 12.35 14.48 12.63
N GLY A 292 13.32 14.94 11.85
CA GLY A 292 13.64 16.36 11.67
C GLY A 292 14.39 17.00 12.84
N LYS A 293 14.68 16.27 13.92
CA LYS A 293 15.51 16.73 15.04
C LYS A 293 16.99 16.45 14.76
N PRO A 294 17.89 17.45 14.95
CA PRO A 294 19.32 17.22 14.88
C PRO A 294 19.78 16.35 16.06
N MET A 295 20.77 15.49 15.84
CA MET A 295 21.29 14.58 16.88
C MET A 295 22.04 15.29 18.01
N SER A 296 22.33 16.58 17.85
CA SER A 296 22.92 17.45 18.87
C SER A 296 22.03 17.73 20.08
N SER A 297 20.82 17.16 20.14
CA SER A 297 19.86 17.32 21.24
C SER A 297 19.63 16.03 22.03
N TRP A 298 20.55 15.06 21.97
CA TRP A 298 20.37 13.70 22.51
C TRP A 298 21.10 13.51 23.84
N GLU A 299 20.64 12.56 24.67
CA GLU A 299 21.06 12.44 26.07
C GLU A 299 22.46 11.83 26.19
N LYS A 300 23.26 12.35 27.14
CA LYS A 300 24.58 11.82 27.49
C LYS A 300 24.44 10.34 27.90
N GLY A 301 25.35 9.49 27.41
CA GLY A 301 25.38 8.06 27.76
C GLY A 301 24.32 7.20 27.07
N GLU A 302 23.48 7.77 26.20
CA GLU A 302 22.54 6.98 25.40
C GLU A 302 23.31 6.10 24.39
N GLU A 303 22.96 4.81 24.35
CA GLU A 303 23.52 3.86 23.40
C GLU A 303 22.76 3.94 22.06
N PHE A 304 23.50 4.09 20.98
CA PHE A 304 22.99 4.16 19.62
C PHE A 304 23.26 2.85 18.92
N THR A 305 22.21 2.06 18.75
CA THR A 305 22.26 0.81 18.00
C THR A 305 21.53 0.99 16.67
N ARG A 306 21.91 0.20 15.68
CA ARG A 306 21.16 0.14 14.42
C ARG A 306 19.66 -0.08 14.63
N LYS A 307 19.29 -0.96 15.57
CA LYS A 307 17.90 -1.29 15.88
C LYS A 307 17.12 -0.12 16.48
N ASN A 308 17.70 0.64 17.40
CA ASN A 308 16.98 1.74 18.08
C ASN A 308 16.90 3.04 17.25
N GLN A 309 17.70 3.14 16.18
CA GLN A 309 17.67 4.28 15.26
C GLN A 309 16.71 4.15 14.09
N ARG A 310 16.17 2.95 13.84
CA ARG A 310 15.05 2.77 12.91
C ARG A 310 13.78 3.43 13.51
N HIS A 311 13.27 4.44 12.83
CA HIS A 311 12.20 5.32 13.33
C HIS A 311 10.86 5.14 12.60
N ARG A 312 10.84 4.44 11.46
CA ARG A 312 9.65 4.18 10.65
C ARG A 312 9.51 2.72 10.24
N LYS A 313 8.26 2.33 10.00
CA LYS A 313 7.87 1.01 9.52
C LYS A 313 7.98 0.97 8.00
N GLY A 314 9.20 0.97 7.47
CA GLY A 314 9.44 0.97 6.03
C GLY A 314 8.84 -0.29 5.41
N ASP A 315 9.53 -1.41 5.58
CA ASP A 315 9.15 -2.70 4.99
C ASP A 315 8.02 -3.40 5.73
N VAL A 316 7.07 -3.94 4.97
CA VAL A 316 5.93 -4.70 5.45
C VAL A 316 5.58 -5.85 4.52
N ILE A 317 4.99 -6.91 5.09
CA ILE A 317 4.35 -7.97 4.33
C ILE A 317 2.85 -7.90 4.61
N LEU A 318 2.06 -7.81 3.54
CA LEU A 318 0.60 -7.92 3.60
C LEU A 318 0.12 -9.16 2.86
N TYR A 319 -0.93 -9.77 3.37
CA TYR A 319 -1.49 -10.98 2.78
C TYR A 319 -3.01 -10.94 2.78
N SER A 320 -3.65 -11.32 1.67
CA SER A 320 -5.12 -11.33 1.57
C SER A 320 -5.77 -12.57 2.18
N GLY A 321 -4.99 -13.63 2.40
CA GLY A 321 -5.47 -14.91 2.92
C GLY A 321 -5.64 -14.89 4.44
N ASN A 322 -4.91 -15.77 5.14
CA ASN A 322 -4.98 -15.83 6.59
C ASN A 322 -4.44 -14.56 7.26
N LYS A 323 -5.32 -13.85 7.98
CA LYS A 323 -4.98 -12.67 8.80
C LYS A 323 -4.01 -12.94 9.97
N SER A 324 -3.70 -14.20 10.25
CA SER A 324 -3.00 -14.62 11.47
C SER A 324 -1.57 -15.06 11.18
N PHE A 325 -0.73 -14.12 10.75
CA PHE A 325 0.71 -14.32 10.63
C PHE A 325 1.47 -13.31 11.50
N LYS A 326 2.76 -13.56 11.72
CA LYS A 326 3.65 -12.68 12.48
C LYS A 326 4.82 -12.27 11.60
N HIS A 327 5.22 -11.02 11.70
CA HIS A 327 6.50 -10.59 11.16
C HIS A 327 7.62 -11.08 12.09
N THR A 328 8.67 -11.57 11.46
CA THR A 328 9.96 -11.92 12.07
C THR A 328 11.04 -11.09 11.38
N TYR A 329 12.13 -10.83 12.09
CA TYR A 329 13.21 -9.98 11.59
C TYR A 329 14.46 -10.86 11.55
N PRO A 330 14.87 -11.31 10.35
CA PRO A 330 16.13 -12.03 10.20
C PRO A 330 17.28 -11.27 10.86
N VAL A 331 18.18 -12.01 11.49
CA VAL A 331 19.27 -11.41 12.29
C VAL A 331 20.35 -10.90 11.35
N GLU A 332 20.59 -9.60 11.38
CA GLU A 332 21.77 -8.97 10.78
C GLU A 332 22.97 -9.27 11.70
N LYS A 333 24.11 -9.66 11.12
CA LYS A 333 25.36 -9.84 11.86
C LYS A 333 25.79 -8.50 12.47
N GLU A 334 26.28 -8.56 13.70
CA GLU A 334 26.70 -7.37 14.42
C GLU A 334 27.88 -6.70 13.73
N ASN A 335 27.88 -5.36 13.69
CA ASN A 335 28.95 -4.52 13.12
C ASN A 335 29.21 -4.72 11.61
N GLU A 336 28.39 -5.51 10.93
CA GLU A 336 28.46 -5.71 9.49
C GLU A 336 27.46 -4.81 8.75
N PRO A 337 27.80 -4.29 7.57
CA PRO A 337 26.93 -3.39 6.86
C PRO A 337 25.93 -4.19 6.00
N TYR A 338 24.71 -3.66 5.91
CA TYR A 338 23.57 -4.23 5.18
C TYR A 338 22.85 -3.07 4.44
N SER A 339 21.53 -3.10 4.31
CA SER A 339 20.68 -1.98 3.83
C SER A 339 20.30 -1.03 4.97
N ASP A 340 19.96 0.24 4.76
CA ASP A 340 19.49 1.12 5.85
C ASP A 340 18.12 0.69 6.44
N HIS A 341 17.51 -0.32 5.82
CA HIS A 341 16.34 -1.04 6.27
C HIS A 341 16.66 -2.35 7.02
N ALA A 342 15.72 -2.82 7.84
CA ALA A 342 15.74 -4.16 8.42
C ALA A 342 15.05 -5.13 7.47
N PRO A 343 15.57 -6.35 7.27
CA PRO A 343 14.84 -7.40 6.58
C PRO A 343 13.59 -7.79 7.38
N VAL A 344 12.48 -8.05 6.68
CA VAL A 344 11.23 -8.48 7.31
C VAL A 344 10.75 -9.75 6.66
N ALA A 345 10.59 -10.80 7.45
CA ALA A 345 10.11 -12.09 7.02
C ALA A 345 8.75 -12.44 7.63
N ALA A 346 8.00 -13.31 6.98
CA ALA A 346 6.76 -13.88 7.50
C ALA A 346 6.53 -15.28 6.95
N ILE A 347 5.94 -16.14 7.77
CA ILE A 347 5.43 -17.45 7.35
C ILE A 347 3.92 -17.32 7.17
N LEU A 348 3.45 -17.47 5.93
CA LEU A 348 2.04 -17.40 5.55
C LEU A 348 1.46 -18.81 5.47
N THR A 349 0.26 -19.02 6.00
CA THR A 349 -0.43 -20.34 5.97
C THR A 349 -1.41 -20.37 4.81
N THR A 350 -1.33 -21.41 3.97
CA THR A 350 -2.18 -21.53 2.79
C THR A 350 -3.62 -21.91 3.14
N PRO A 351 -4.62 -21.52 2.32
CA PRO A 351 -6.04 -21.71 2.64
C PRO A 351 -6.50 -23.17 2.74
N ILE A 352 -5.82 -24.16 2.13
CA ILE A 352 -6.16 -25.58 2.32
C ILE A 352 -6.15 -25.96 3.82
N GLU A 353 -5.18 -25.48 4.61
CA GLU A 353 -5.15 -25.71 6.05
C GLU A 353 -6.31 -25.01 6.79
N TYR A 354 -6.72 -23.84 6.30
CA TYR A 354 -7.82 -23.07 6.90
C TYR A 354 -9.17 -23.79 6.80
N ASN A 355 -9.40 -24.50 5.69
CA ASN A 355 -10.65 -25.20 5.44
C ASN A 355 -10.72 -26.55 6.16
N LEU A 356 -9.58 -27.22 6.42
CA LEU A 356 -9.55 -28.49 7.17
C LEU A 356 -9.97 -28.31 8.65
N GLY A 357 -9.76 -27.13 9.24
CA GLY A 357 -10.19 -26.81 10.60
C GLY A 357 -11.67 -26.43 10.74
N ARG A 358 -12.35 -26.10 9.64
CA ARG A 358 -13.81 -25.89 9.62
C ARG A 358 -14.49 -27.15 9.11
N ARG A 359 -14.55 -28.19 9.96
CA ARG A 359 -15.53 -29.26 9.75
C ARG A 359 -16.89 -28.60 9.56
N SER A 360 -17.42 -28.67 8.33
CA SER A 360 -18.85 -28.47 8.10
C SER A 360 -19.58 -29.30 9.14
N PRO A 361 -20.53 -28.74 9.90
CA PRO A 361 -21.24 -29.51 10.91
C PRO A 361 -21.76 -30.78 10.25
N PRO A 362 -21.63 -31.95 10.91
CA PRO A 362 -21.95 -33.23 10.30
C PRO A 362 -23.32 -33.14 9.63
N VAL A 363 -23.35 -33.49 8.35
CA VAL A 363 -24.61 -33.66 7.62
C VAL A 363 -25.41 -34.68 8.43
N PRO A 364 -26.67 -34.40 8.78
CA PRO A 364 -27.48 -35.36 9.54
C PRO A 364 -27.44 -36.73 8.84
N ARG A 365 -27.14 -37.80 9.59
CA ARG A 365 -27.18 -39.17 9.06
C ARG A 365 -28.56 -39.42 8.42
N GLY A 366 -28.58 -39.91 7.18
CA GLY A 366 -29.81 -40.21 6.43
C GLY A 366 -30.23 -39.19 5.36
N CYS A 367 -29.32 -38.32 4.90
CA CYS A 367 -29.62 -37.33 3.85
C CYS A 367 -28.64 -37.48 2.68
N THR A 368 -29.06 -38.21 1.65
CA THR A 368 -28.35 -38.34 0.36
C THR A 368 -29.11 -37.56 -0.72
N GLY A 369 -28.48 -36.54 -1.32
CA GLY A 369 -29.04 -35.81 -2.46
C GLY A 369 -28.73 -34.30 -2.48
N PRO A 370 -28.84 -33.63 -3.65
CA PRO A 370 -28.54 -32.21 -3.84
C PRO A 370 -29.43 -31.25 -3.02
N ASP A 371 -30.58 -31.72 -2.53
CA ASP A 371 -31.52 -30.92 -1.72
C ASP A 371 -31.11 -30.73 -0.25
N CYS A 372 -30.11 -31.47 0.23
CA CYS A 372 -29.71 -31.47 1.65
C CYS A 372 -29.03 -30.15 2.07
N ALA A 373 -28.31 -29.48 1.16
CA ALA A 373 -27.69 -28.18 1.41
C ALA A 373 -28.75 -27.07 1.63
N ILE A 374 -29.89 -27.17 0.95
CA ILE A 374 -30.96 -26.17 0.98
C ILE A 374 -31.75 -26.27 2.30
N GLN A 375 -31.98 -27.47 2.82
CA GLN A 375 -32.71 -27.68 4.08
C GLN A 375 -31.93 -27.16 5.31
N GLY A 376 -30.60 -27.34 5.35
CA GLY A 376 -29.74 -26.79 6.42
C GLY A 376 -29.82 -25.27 6.53
N GLY A 377 -29.87 -24.58 5.38
CA GLY A 377 -30.04 -23.11 5.30
C GLY A 377 -31.42 -22.63 5.78
N LYS A 378 -32.50 -23.34 5.39
CA LYS A 378 -33.88 -22.99 5.79
C LYS A 378 -34.11 -23.14 7.31
N ARG A 379 -33.56 -24.19 7.94
CA ARG A 379 -33.64 -24.41 9.40
C ARG A 379 -32.87 -23.32 10.19
N ARG A 380 -31.72 -22.87 9.69
CA ARG A 380 -30.92 -21.76 10.25
C ARG A 380 -31.66 -20.41 10.18
N ARG A 381 -32.37 -20.14 9.08
CA ARG A 381 -33.14 -18.89 8.91
C ARG A 381 -34.29 -18.81 9.91
N ARG A 382 -34.99 -19.92 10.17
CA ARG A 382 -36.09 -20.00 11.17
C ARG A 382 -35.59 -19.78 12.60
N THR A 383 -34.49 -20.41 13.01
CA THR A 383 -33.91 -20.26 14.37
C THR A 383 -33.36 -18.85 14.64
N ARG A 384 -32.69 -18.23 13.66
CA ARG A 384 -32.17 -16.85 13.79
C ARG A 384 -33.29 -15.81 13.91
N LYS A 385 -34.39 -15.98 13.16
CA LYS A 385 -35.60 -15.12 13.24
C LYS A 385 -36.29 -15.26 14.60
N ARG A 386 -36.39 -16.50 15.14
CA ARG A 386 -36.93 -16.79 16.49
C ARG A 386 -36.09 -16.15 17.61
N ARG A 387 -34.75 -16.26 17.54
CA ARG A 387 -33.83 -15.62 18.52
C ARG A 387 -33.91 -14.08 18.49
N ARG A 388 -34.06 -13.46 17.31
CA ARG A 388 -34.22 -12.00 17.18
C ARG A 388 -35.53 -11.51 17.81
N LYS A 389 -36.65 -12.23 17.60
CA LYS A 389 -37.96 -11.94 18.25
C LYS A 389 -37.90 -12.05 19.79
N LYS A 390 -37.18 -13.04 20.35
CA LYS A 390 -37.00 -13.17 21.81
C LYS A 390 -36.20 -12.00 22.40
N ARG A 391 -35.15 -11.52 21.72
CA ARG A 391 -34.34 -10.37 22.18
C ARG A 391 -35.13 -9.05 22.19
N THR A 392 -35.98 -8.80 21.19
CA THR A 392 -36.84 -7.60 21.17
C THR A 392 -37.92 -7.65 22.26
N LYS A 393 -38.55 -8.81 22.51
CA LYS A 393 -39.49 -8.96 23.66
C LYS A 393 -38.81 -8.73 25.02
N LYS A 394 -37.59 -9.23 25.23
CA LYS A 394 -36.83 -9.02 26.48
C LYS A 394 -36.45 -7.54 26.70
N LYS A 395 -36.04 -6.84 25.63
CA LYS A 395 -35.78 -5.38 25.69
C LYS A 395 -37.05 -4.57 25.95
N ALA A 396 -38.18 -4.93 25.35
CA ALA A 396 -39.47 -4.28 25.59
C ALA A 396 -39.95 -4.47 27.05
N ARG A 397 -39.83 -5.68 27.61
CA ARG A 397 -40.15 -5.95 29.03
C ARG A 397 -39.26 -5.14 29.99
N LYS A 398 -37.95 -5.03 29.72
CA LYS A 398 -37.04 -4.18 30.53
C LYS A 398 -37.41 -2.69 30.47
N ARG A 399 -37.82 -2.18 29.30
CA ARG A 399 -38.29 -0.79 29.15
C ARG A 399 -39.59 -0.52 29.90
N ARG A 400 -40.56 -1.45 29.89
CA ARG A 400 -41.80 -1.34 30.66
C ARG A 400 -41.53 -1.30 32.18
N ARG A 401 -40.69 -2.19 32.71
CA ARG A 401 -40.30 -2.20 34.14
C ARG A 401 -39.59 -0.93 34.59
N LYS A 402 -38.77 -0.31 33.74
CA LYS A 402 -38.14 1.00 34.04
C LYS A 402 -39.14 2.15 34.08
N ARG A 403 -40.23 2.09 33.30
CA ARG A 403 -41.27 3.14 33.31
C ARG A 403 -42.19 3.04 34.52
N THR A 404 -42.54 1.83 34.96
CA THR A 404 -43.38 1.66 36.16
C THR A 404 -42.64 1.99 37.45
N ARG A 405 -41.33 1.72 37.55
CA ARG A 405 -40.51 2.13 38.72
C ARG A 405 -40.35 3.65 38.89
N ARG A 406 -40.61 4.45 37.86
CA ARG A 406 -40.52 5.93 37.93
C ARG A 406 -41.85 6.61 38.32
N ARG A 407 -42.92 5.85 38.55
CA ARG A 407 -44.24 6.39 38.93
C ARG A 407 -44.56 6.26 40.42
N GLY A 408 -43.63 5.76 41.24
CA GLY A 408 -43.81 5.60 42.69
C GLY A 408 -42.88 6.48 43.54
N GLY A 409 -42.36 7.57 42.99
CA GLY A 409 -41.60 8.57 43.76
C GLY A 409 -42.45 9.82 43.92
N GLU A 410 -42.60 10.28 45.16
CA GLU A 410 -43.32 11.50 45.53
C GLU A 410 -42.91 12.71 44.69
N PRO A 411 -43.85 13.62 44.38
CA PRO A 411 -43.57 14.82 43.63
C PRO A 411 -42.82 15.83 44.50
N THR A 412 -41.49 15.86 44.40
CA THR A 412 -40.70 16.99 44.89
C THR A 412 -40.80 18.14 43.89
N TYR A 413 -41.49 19.21 44.30
CA TYR A 413 -41.55 20.49 43.60
C TYR A 413 -40.17 21.14 43.60
N HIS A 414 -39.41 20.98 42.51
CA HIS A 414 -38.26 21.82 42.24
C HIS A 414 -38.45 22.61 40.94
N LYS A 415 -38.30 23.93 41.10
CA LYS A 415 -38.41 25.00 40.10
C LYS A 415 -37.71 24.62 38.79
N MET A 416 -38.44 24.78 37.69
CA MET A 416 -37.89 24.61 36.34
C MET A 416 -36.86 25.72 36.03
N PRO A 417 -35.65 25.38 35.55
CA PRO A 417 -34.85 26.32 34.79
C PRO A 417 -35.44 26.46 33.39
N THR A 418 -35.68 27.70 32.97
CA THR A 418 -36.12 28.08 31.63
C THR A 418 -35.12 27.60 30.57
N ARG A 419 -35.48 26.51 29.89
CA ARG A 419 -34.65 25.91 28.84
C ARG A 419 -34.88 26.65 27.52
N LYS A 420 -33.88 27.45 27.10
CA LYS A 420 -33.80 28.07 25.78
C LYS A 420 -34.06 27.02 24.68
N LYS A 421 -35.07 27.29 23.83
CA LYS A 421 -35.40 26.52 22.63
C LYS A 421 -34.21 26.54 21.67
N THR A 422 -33.50 25.43 21.55
CA THR A 422 -32.65 25.18 20.37
C THR A 422 -33.55 24.65 19.25
N GLN A 423 -33.88 25.54 18.31
CA GLN A 423 -34.53 25.19 17.06
C GLN A 423 -33.63 24.24 16.26
N LYS A 424 -34.21 23.10 15.85
CA LYS A 424 -33.73 22.28 14.74
C LYS A 424 -33.67 23.14 13.47
N LYS A 425 -32.47 23.42 12.96
CA LYS A 425 -32.28 23.86 11.57
C LYS A 425 -32.20 22.63 10.67
N HIS A 426 -33.33 22.29 10.06
CA HIS A 426 -33.38 21.59 8.77
C HIS A 426 -33.96 22.59 7.75
N PHE A 427 -33.49 22.49 6.50
CA PHE A 427 -33.73 23.38 5.36
C PHE A 427 -32.86 24.65 5.28
N GLN A 428 -31.71 24.53 4.60
CA GLN A 428 -31.15 25.65 3.86
C GLN A 428 -31.97 25.83 2.58
N LEU A 429 -32.78 26.89 2.56
CA LEU A 429 -33.33 27.48 1.35
C LEU A 429 -32.18 27.89 0.41
N TYR A 430 -32.31 27.56 -0.88
CA TYR A 430 -31.45 28.07 -1.93
C TYR A 430 -31.53 29.60 -1.93
N LYS A 431 -30.46 30.28 -1.51
CA LYS A 431 -30.36 31.74 -1.61
C LYS A 431 -30.27 32.12 -3.09
N LYS A 432 -31.18 32.98 -3.57
CA LYS A 432 -31.03 33.63 -4.87
C LYS A 432 -29.69 34.41 -4.90
N PRO A 433 -28.91 34.33 -5.99
CA PRO A 433 -27.66 35.07 -6.11
C PRO A 433 -27.93 36.57 -6.08
N LYS A 434 -27.10 37.32 -5.34
CA LYS A 434 -27.27 38.77 -5.13
C LYS A 434 -26.67 39.62 -6.26
N SER A 435 -25.94 39.00 -7.20
CA SER A 435 -25.31 39.67 -8.34
C SER A 435 -25.21 38.73 -9.54
N SER A 436 -25.06 39.28 -10.75
CA SER A 436 -24.85 38.48 -11.97
C SER A 436 -23.56 37.66 -11.91
N GLN A 437 -22.52 38.18 -11.24
CA GLN A 437 -21.25 37.46 -11.02
C GLN A 437 -21.41 36.27 -10.05
N ASP A 438 -22.25 36.39 -9.01
CA ASP A 438 -22.55 35.28 -8.11
C ASP A 438 -23.36 34.18 -8.80
N ALA A 439 -24.30 34.58 -9.67
CA ALA A 439 -25.04 33.64 -10.51
C ALA A 439 -24.10 32.87 -11.46
N LEU A 440 -23.13 33.58 -12.07
CA LEU A 440 -22.14 32.97 -12.95
C LEU A 440 -21.19 32.03 -12.20
N LYS A 441 -20.75 32.40 -10.99
CA LYS A 441 -19.95 31.52 -10.12
C LYS A 441 -20.71 30.26 -9.71
N MET A 442 -22.00 30.37 -9.36
CA MET A 442 -22.82 29.21 -9.04
C MET A 442 -23.03 28.30 -10.25
N LYS A 443 -23.27 28.86 -11.44
CA LYS A 443 -23.38 28.10 -12.70
C LYS A 443 -22.07 27.38 -13.05
N LYS A 444 -20.92 28.04 -12.97
CA LYS A 444 -19.59 27.40 -13.17
C LYS A 444 -19.34 26.25 -12.18
N LYS A 445 -19.67 26.44 -10.90
CA LYS A 445 -19.50 25.41 -9.86
C LYS A 445 -20.46 24.23 -10.03
N ALA A 446 -21.64 24.44 -10.60
CA ALA A 446 -22.57 23.37 -10.96
C ALA A 446 -22.05 22.57 -12.17
N ALA A 447 -21.52 23.25 -13.20
CA ALA A 447 -20.92 22.62 -14.38
C ALA A 447 -19.66 21.78 -14.05
N GLU A 448 -18.84 22.22 -13.09
CA GLU A 448 -17.71 21.44 -12.59
C GLU A 448 -18.14 20.17 -11.86
N ARG A 449 -19.31 20.19 -11.20
CA ARG A 449 -19.86 19.03 -10.49
C ARG A 449 -20.55 18.03 -11.42
N SER A 450 -21.01 18.46 -12.59
CA SER A 450 -21.66 17.60 -13.58
C SER A 450 -20.69 16.94 -14.57
N GLY A 451 -19.39 17.27 -14.52
CA GLY A 451 -18.37 16.67 -15.39
C GLY A 451 -18.33 17.22 -16.83
N VAL A 452 -18.94 18.38 -17.07
CA VAL A 452 -19.18 18.96 -18.42
C VAL A 452 -17.95 19.72 -18.98
N LYS A 453 -16.82 19.74 -18.27
CA LYS A 453 -15.65 20.58 -18.59
C LYS A 453 -15.02 20.33 -19.97
N ALA A 454 -15.09 19.12 -20.51
CA ALA A 454 -14.45 18.76 -21.77
C ALA A 454 -15.20 19.24 -23.03
N GLU A 455 -16.52 19.41 -22.96
CA GLU A 455 -17.31 19.87 -24.13
C GLU A 455 -17.43 21.41 -24.19
N MET A 456 -17.10 22.10 -23.08
CA MET A 456 -17.21 23.57 -23.00
C MET A 456 -16.02 24.32 -23.62
N SER A 457 -14.90 23.66 -23.92
CA SER A 457 -13.71 24.31 -24.50
C SER A 457 -13.91 24.80 -25.95
N ASN A 458 -15.00 24.37 -26.60
CA ASN A 458 -15.29 24.72 -27.99
C ASN A 458 -16.20 25.95 -28.13
N PHE A 459 -16.61 26.60 -27.04
CA PHE A 459 -17.50 27.77 -27.09
C PHE A 459 -16.71 29.06 -26.83
N GLY A 460 -16.62 29.90 -27.86
CA GLY A 460 -15.95 31.21 -27.80
C GLY A 460 -16.69 32.21 -26.90
N PRO A 461 -16.00 33.17 -26.27
CA PRO A 461 -16.57 34.07 -25.25
C PRO A 461 -17.46 35.21 -25.82
N GLY A 462 -17.95 35.11 -27.06
CA GLY A 462 -18.75 36.16 -27.70
C GLY A 462 -20.24 36.08 -27.37
N GLU A 463 -20.76 37.16 -26.76
CA GLU A 463 -22.17 37.47 -26.45
C GLU A 463 -22.91 36.49 -25.53
N SER A 464 -23.21 36.96 -24.31
CA SER A 464 -23.77 36.16 -23.20
C SER A 464 -25.08 35.43 -23.50
N ASN A 465 -25.85 35.89 -24.49
CA ASN A 465 -27.11 35.28 -24.90
C ASN A 465 -26.89 34.01 -25.74
N LYS A 466 -25.94 34.00 -26.68
CA LYS A 466 -25.62 32.82 -27.49
C LYS A 466 -25.01 31.70 -26.64
N PHE A 467 -24.11 32.05 -25.73
CA PHE A 467 -23.52 31.07 -24.81
C PHE A 467 -24.56 30.42 -23.89
N SER A 468 -25.53 31.21 -23.41
CA SER A 468 -26.61 30.69 -22.55
C SER A 468 -27.51 29.72 -23.31
N GLN A 469 -27.84 30.01 -24.57
CA GLN A 469 -28.65 29.12 -25.42
C GLN A 469 -27.90 27.82 -25.73
N GLN A 470 -26.64 27.91 -26.17
CA GLN A 470 -25.81 26.74 -26.47
C GLN A 470 -25.61 25.83 -25.25
N TYR A 471 -25.54 26.41 -24.05
CA TYR A 471 -25.47 25.65 -22.81
C TYR A 471 -26.79 24.93 -22.47
N ILE A 472 -27.95 25.56 -22.72
CA ILE A 472 -29.26 24.92 -22.55
C ILE A 472 -29.39 23.75 -23.54
N ASP A 473 -29.07 23.96 -24.81
CA ASP A 473 -29.12 22.91 -25.84
C ASP A 473 -28.18 21.73 -25.55
N LEU A 474 -27.05 21.97 -24.86
CA LEU A 474 -26.16 20.91 -24.40
C LEU A 474 -26.78 20.09 -23.26
N LEU A 475 -27.44 20.76 -22.31
CA LEU A 475 -28.11 20.09 -21.19
C LEU A 475 -29.29 19.23 -21.67
N ASP A 476 -30.07 19.72 -22.63
CA ASP A 476 -31.20 19.00 -23.20
C ASP A 476 -30.74 17.75 -23.95
N ARG A 477 -29.71 17.86 -24.81
CA ARG A 477 -29.09 16.69 -25.47
C ARG A 477 -28.56 15.64 -24.49
N GLN A 478 -28.03 16.06 -23.34
CA GLN A 478 -27.58 15.12 -22.31
C GLN A 478 -28.76 14.48 -21.55
N ALA A 479 -29.87 15.19 -21.39
CA ALA A 479 -31.09 14.64 -20.81
C ALA A 479 -31.68 13.55 -21.73
N ASP A 480 -31.76 13.81 -23.03
CA ASP A 480 -32.25 12.86 -24.04
C ASP A 480 -31.39 11.58 -24.08
N LYS A 481 -30.06 11.71 -24.11
CA LYS A 481 -29.14 10.55 -24.04
C LYS A 481 -29.35 9.70 -22.78
N ARG A 482 -29.66 10.33 -21.64
CA ARG A 482 -29.95 9.61 -20.39
C ARG A 482 -31.29 8.88 -20.47
N GLU A 483 -32.29 9.49 -21.09
CA GLU A 483 -33.59 8.87 -21.29
C GLU A 483 -33.51 7.68 -22.25
N GLU A 484 -32.77 7.79 -23.36
CA GLU A 484 -32.48 6.68 -24.26
C GLU A 484 -31.77 5.52 -23.54
N THR A 485 -30.78 5.85 -22.70
CA THR A 485 -30.05 4.84 -21.92
C THR A 485 -30.99 4.12 -20.94
N ARG A 486 -31.89 4.85 -20.28
CA ARG A 486 -32.94 4.28 -19.42
C ARG A 486 -33.89 3.39 -20.21
N ALA A 487 -34.30 3.80 -21.40
CA ALA A 487 -35.16 3.01 -22.29
C ALA A 487 -34.46 1.71 -22.72
N LYS A 488 -33.17 1.77 -23.09
CA LYS A 488 -32.35 0.58 -23.43
C LYS A 488 -32.24 -0.39 -22.24
N ILE A 489 -31.99 0.12 -21.04
CA ILE A 489 -31.96 -0.70 -19.81
C ILE A 489 -33.32 -1.35 -19.54
N LYS A 490 -34.43 -0.60 -19.69
CA LYS A 490 -35.79 -1.11 -19.48
C LYS A 490 -36.13 -2.21 -20.50
N LYS A 491 -35.75 -2.04 -21.77
CA LYS A 491 -35.91 -3.04 -22.84
C LYS A 491 -35.09 -4.30 -22.56
N LYS A 492 -33.83 -4.17 -22.11
CA LYS A 492 -32.97 -5.30 -21.71
C LYS A 492 -33.56 -6.09 -20.54
N LYS A 493 -34.09 -5.39 -19.52
CA LYS A 493 -34.77 -6.03 -18.39
C LYS A 493 -36.02 -6.80 -18.81
N ARG A 494 -36.85 -6.25 -19.72
CA ARG A 494 -38.02 -6.95 -20.27
C ARG A 494 -37.65 -8.20 -21.07
N LYS A 495 -36.59 -8.14 -21.90
CA LYS A 495 -36.11 -9.33 -22.64
C LYS A 495 -35.64 -10.44 -21.70
N ASN A 496 -35.01 -10.10 -20.58
CA ASN A 496 -34.53 -11.08 -19.61
C ASN A 496 -35.66 -11.67 -18.75
N SER A 497 -36.77 -10.97 -18.55
CA SER A 497 -37.91 -11.48 -17.76
C SER A 497 -38.86 -12.39 -18.54
N VAL A 498 -38.75 -12.46 -19.88
CA VAL A 498 -39.56 -13.35 -20.74
C VAL A 498 -38.83 -14.68 -20.99
N ARG A 499 -37.56 -14.80 -20.58
CA ARG A 499 -36.73 -16.02 -20.70
C ARG A 499 -36.60 -16.81 -19.38
N GLN A 500 -37.34 -16.42 -18.35
CA GLN A 500 -37.52 -17.16 -17.09
C GLN A 500 -39.01 -17.45 -16.93
#